data_AF-A0AAU6MJN9-F1
#
_entry.id   AF-A0AAU6MJN9-F1
#
_cell.length_a   1.000
_cell.length_b   1.000
_cell.length_c   1.000
_cell.angle_alpha   90.00
_cell.angle_beta   90.00
_cell.angle_gamma   90.00
#
_symmetry.space_group_name_H-M   'P 1'
#
loop_
_entity.id
_entity.type
_entity.pdbx_description
1 polymer ?
#
loop_
_entity_poly.entity_id
_entity_poly.type
_entity_poly.pdbx_seq_one_letter_code
_entity_poly.pdbx_strand_id
1 'polypeptide(L)'
;MSTTEPDALLGPADIRELAAALGVRPTKQRGQNFVIDANTVRRIVRTAEVRPNDVVVEVGPGLGSLTLALLEAADRVVAVEIDDVLAAALPATVAARMPGRADRFALVHSDAMLVRELPGPAPTALVANLPYNVAVPVLLTMLERFPSIERTLVMVQAEVADRLAARPGNKVYGVPSVKANWYANVKRAGSIGRNVFWPAPNVDSGLVSLVRRTEPIATSADRTEVFAVVDAAFAQRRKTLRAALAGWAGSAPAAEAALVAAGISPQARGESLTVEEFAAIAEHKPSGATGNPPSGATTNRPSGGTGNEPSGSGE
;
A
#
# COMPACT_ATOMS: atom_id res chain seq x y z
N MET A 1 44.59 12.41 -10.56
CA MET A 1 43.86 13.33 -9.68
C MET A 1 42.40 12.91 -9.73
N SER A 2 41.92 12.18 -8.73
CA SER A 2 40.52 11.76 -8.66
C SER A 2 39.72 12.96 -8.19
N THR A 3 39.11 13.69 -9.12
CA THR A 3 38.01 14.60 -8.78
C THR A 3 36.87 13.75 -8.28
N THR A 4 36.73 13.65 -6.96
CA THR A 4 35.58 13.05 -6.30
C THR A 4 34.37 13.85 -6.74
N GLU A 5 33.57 13.32 -7.67
CA GLU A 5 32.23 13.83 -7.88
C GLU A 5 31.51 13.83 -6.52
N PRO A 6 30.84 14.92 -6.14
CA PRO A 6 30.06 14.92 -4.90
C PRO A 6 29.06 13.77 -4.93
N ASP A 7 28.95 13.01 -3.83
CA ASP A 7 27.97 11.91 -3.73
C ASP A 7 26.58 12.47 -4.04
N ALA A 8 25.95 11.94 -5.10
CA ALA A 8 24.68 12.45 -5.59
C ALA A 8 23.53 12.18 -4.61
N LEU A 9 23.73 11.28 -3.64
CA LEU A 9 22.75 10.92 -2.63
C LEU A 9 22.72 11.92 -1.47
N LEU A 10 21.55 12.01 -0.83
CA LEU A 10 21.31 12.97 0.25
C LEU A 10 21.79 12.42 1.59
N GLY A 11 22.60 13.19 2.29
CA GLY A 11 22.97 12.96 3.69
C GLY A 11 22.08 13.72 4.68
N PRO A 12 22.36 13.59 6.00
CA PRO A 12 21.58 14.26 7.04
C PRO A 12 21.58 15.78 6.95
N ALA A 13 22.69 16.38 6.50
CA ALA A 13 22.81 17.83 6.33
C ALA A 13 21.94 18.32 5.17
N ASP A 14 22.03 17.67 4.01
CA ASP A 14 21.25 18.01 2.82
C ASP A 14 19.75 17.94 3.11
N ILE A 15 19.30 16.88 3.81
CA ILE A 15 17.89 16.70 4.15
C ILE A 15 17.38 17.81 5.06
N ARG A 16 18.17 18.23 6.05
CA ARG A 16 17.78 19.33 6.96
C ARG A 16 17.75 20.67 6.23
N GLU A 17 18.71 20.92 5.36
CA GLU A 17 18.78 22.13 4.55
C GLU A 17 17.59 22.23 3.59
N LEU A 18 17.32 21.16 2.83
CA LEU A 18 16.16 21.09 1.92
C LEU A 18 14.85 21.26 2.69
N ALA A 19 14.67 20.54 3.81
CA ALA A 19 13.46 20.67 4.61
C ALA A 19 13.27 22.09 5.16
N ALA A 20 14.36 22.74 5.63
CA ALA A 20 14.31 24.11 6.11
C ALA A 20 13.97 25.11 5.00
N ALA A 21 14.61 24.99 3.83
CA ALA A 21 14.36 25.84 2.67
C ALA A 21 12.90 25.74 2.17
N LEU A 22 12.32 24.54 2.24
CA LEU A 22 10.94 24.29 1.85
C LEU A 22 9.92 24.60 2.96
N GLY A 23 10.38 25.01 4.15
CA GLY A 23 9.50 25.21 5.31
C GLY A 23 8.80 23.93 5.77
N VAL A 24 9.30 22.76 5.35
CA VAL A 24 8.74 21.45 5.70
C VAL A 24 9.03 21.19 7.17
N ARG A 25 7.99 21.32 7.99
CA ARG A 25 8.00 20.82 9.37
C ARG A 25 7.44 19.42 9.35
N PRO A 26 8.22 18.38 9.70
CA PRO A 26 7.72 17.01 9.74
C PRO A 26 6.48 16.94 10.64
N THR A 27 5.31 16.73 10.04
CA THR A 27 4.06 16.64 10.81
C THR A 27 3.78 15.18 11.14
N LYS A 28 3.40 14.92 12.40
CA LYS A 28 2.97 13.58 12.82
C LYS A 28 1.77 13.06 12.00
N GLN A 29 0.92 13.95 11.48
CA GLN A 29 -0.27 13.61 10.71
C GLN A 29 0.03 12.95 9.36
N ARG A 30 1.10 13.37 8.66
CA ARG A 30 1.47 12.79 7.36
C ARG A 30 2.48 11.64 7.47
N GLY A 31 2.97 11.32 8.68
CA GLY A 31 3.89 10.21 8.91
C GLY A 31 5.23 10.34 8.16
N GLN A 32 5.62 11.56 7.80
CA GLN A 32 6.82 11.83 7.01
C GLN A 32 8.09 11.53 7.82
N ASN A 33 8.83 10.50 7.41
CA ASN A 33 10.15 10.15 7.92
C ASN A 33 11.09 10.01 6.71
N PHE A 34 12.00 10.96 6.53
CA PHE A 34 12.92 10.98 5.39
C PHE A 34 14.13 10.12 5.67
N VAL A 35 14.53 9.28 4.71
CA VAL A 35 15.76 8.48 4.84
C VAL A 35 16.97 9.40 4.68
N ILE A 36 17.89 9.38 5.64
CA ILE A 36 19.07 10.27 5.72
C ILE A 36 20.40 9.54 5.53
N ASP A 37 20.37 8.25 5.18
CA ASP A 37 21.56 7.41 5.03
C ASP A 37 21.67 6.82 3.62
N ALA A 38 22.69 7.26 2.89
CA ALA A 38 23.00 6.82 1.52
C ALA A 38 23.19 5.30 1.43
N ASN A 39 23.82 4.68 2.44
CA ASN A 39 24.04 3.23 2.45
C ASN A 39 22.73 2.45 2.59
N THR A 40 21.78 2.98 3.36
CA THR A 40 20.45 2.41 3.51
C THR A 40 19.66 2.44 2.20
N VAL A 41 19.61 3.57 1.49
CA VAL A 41 18.90 3.62 0.20
C VAL A 41 19.56 2.73 -0.85
N ARG A 42 20.91 2.69 -0.92
CA ARG A 42 21.62 1.74 -1.79
C ARG A 42 21.31 0.28 -1.45
N ARG A 43 21.20 -0.06 -0.16
CA ARG A 43 20.77 -1.40 0.29
C ARG A 43 19.34 -1.69 -0.16
N ILE A 44 18.41 -0.75 -0.02
CA ILE A 44 17.02 -0.91 -0.46
C ILE A 44 16.96 -1.21 -1.97
N VAL A 45 17.67 -0.42 -2.79
CA VAL A 45 17.72 -0.63 -4.25
C VAL A 45 18.28 -2.00 -4.61
N ARG A 46 19.36 -2.45 -3.94
CA ARG A 46 19.90 -3.81 -4.15
C ARG A 46 18.93 -4.91 -3.71
N THR A 47 18.30 -4.77 -2.55
CA THR A 47 17.32 -5.74 -2.04
C THR A 47 16.07 -5.80 -2.92
N ALA A 48 15.72 -4.70 -3.59
CA ALA A 48 14.63 -4.65 -4.56
C ALA A 48 14.98 -5.32 -5.89
N GLU A 49 16.25 -5.71 -6.08
CA GLU A 49 16.76 -6.30 -7.31
C GLU A 49 16.45 -5.43 -8.54
N VAL A 50 16.58 -4.11 -8.40
CA VAL A 50 16.38 -3.15 -9.49
C VAL A 50 17.42 -3.39 -10.59
N ARG A 51 16.96 -3.40 -11.83
CA ARG A 51 17.76 -3.68 -13.03
C ARG A 51 17.91 -2.40 -13.88
N PRO A 52 18.98 -2.28 -14.68
CA PRO A 52 19.22 -1.12 -15.54
C PRO A 52 18.12 -0.80 -16.56
N ASN A 53 17.27 -1.79 -16.90
CA ASN A 53 16.15 -1.63 -17.83
C ASN A 53 14.80 -1.46 -17.13
N ASP A 54 14.77 -1.37 -15.79
CA ASP A 54 13.52 -1.23 -15.05
C ASP A 54 12.95 0.19 -15.17
N VAL A 55 11.61 0.26 -15.25
CA VAL A 55 10.86 1.47 -14.96
C VAL A 55 10.29 1.33 -13.56
N VAL A 56 10.84 2.10 -12.62
CA VAL A 56 10.45 2.02 -11.22
C VAL A 56 9.41 3.07 -10.91
N VAL A 57 8.30 2.67 -10.29
CA VAL A 57 7.41 3.60 -9.60
C VAL A 57 7.78 3.68 -8.11
N GLU A 58 7.94 4.91 -7.62
CA GLU A 58 8.14 5.21 -6.20
C GLU A 58 6.93 5.98 -5.68
N VAL A 59 6.37 5.55 -4.55
CA VAL A 59 5.26 6.27 -3.89
C VAL A 59 5.77 6.92 -2.61
N GLY A 60 5.51 8.22 -2.46
CA GLY A 60 6.00 9.02 -1.33
C GLY A 60 7.51 9.22 -1.37
N PRO A 61 8.06 9.80 -2.45
CA PRO A 61 9.51 10.05 -2.58
C PRO A 61 10.06 11.02 -1.52
N GLY A 62 9.20 11.87 -0.95
CA GLY A 62 9.60 12.92 -0.03
C GLY A 62 10.62 13.87 -0.66
N LEU A 63 11.77 14.03 -0.02
CA LEU A 63 12.86 14.88 -0.51
C LEU A 63 13.74 14.20 -1.58
N GLY A 64 13.46 12.94 -1.92
CA GLY A 64 14.11 12.26 -3.04
C GLY A 64 15.30 11.36 -2.68
N SER A 65 15.55 11.05 -1.41
CA SER A 65 16.70 10.20 -1.02
C SER A 65 16.69 8.84 -1.72
N LEU A 66 15.53 8.18 -1.77
CA LEU A 66 15.37 6.89 -2.44
C LEU A 66 15.23 7.09 -3.95
N THR A 67 14.54 8.14 -4.42
CA THR A 67 14.45 8.52 -5.83
C THR A 67 15.82 8.61 -6.51
N LEU A 68 16.77 9.30 -5.87
CA LEU A 68 18.12 9.46 -6.40
C LEU A 68 18.84 8.11 -6.49
N ALA A 69 18.77 7.28 -5.44
CA ALA A 69 19.37 5.94 -5.48
C ALA A 69 18.72 5.02 -6.53
N LEU A 70 17.42 5.16 -6.78
CA LEU A 70 16.73 4.45 -7.85
C LEU A 70 17.17 4.94 -9.23
N LEU A 71 17.37 6.25 -9.41
CA LEU A 71 17.87 6.83 -10.66
C LEU A 71 19.31 6.40 -10.98
N GLU A 72 20.13 6.01 -10.00
CA GLU A 72 21.44 5.40 -10.25
C GLU A 72 21.33 4.01 -10.89
N ALA A 73 20.26 3.27 -10.63
CA ALA A 73 20.16 1.84 -10.93
C ALA A 73 19.12 1.46 -11.99
N ALA A 74 18.04 2.22 -12.12
CA ALA A 74 16.91 1.94 -13.02
C ALA A 74 17.04 2.68 -14.36
N ASP A 75 16.26 2.31 -15.37
CA ASP A 75 16.18 3.05 -16.62
C ASP A 75 15.52 4.42 -16.42
N ARG A 76 14.39 4.38 -15.70
CA ARG A 76 13.51 5.51 -15.39
C ARG A 76 12.89 5.37 -14.01
N VAL A 77 12.61 6.50 -13.38
CA VAL A 77 11.88 6.56 -12.11
C VAL A 77 10.68 7.49 -12.26
N VAL A 78 9.49 6.99 -11.91
CA VAL A 78 8.26 7.77 -11.82
C VAL A 78 7.88 7.87 -10.35
N ALA A 79 7.92 9.07 -9.79
CA ALA A 79 7.52 9.30 -8.41
C ALA A 79 6.08 9.78 -8.32
N VAL A 80 5.34 9.27 -7.33
CA VAL A 80 3.98 9.71 -6.98
C VAL A 80 4.03 10.38 -5.61
N GLU A 81 3.77 11.68 -5.57
CA GLU A 81 3.78 12.48 -4.33
C GLU A 81 2.46 13.23 -4.19
N ILE A 82 1.92 13.24 -2.97
CA ILE A 82 0.65 13.91 -2.63
C ILE A 82 0.88 15.28 -2.00
N ASP A 83 2.04 15.48 -1.37
CA ASP A 83 2.40 16.73 -0.71
C ASP A 83 2.82 17.80 -1.75
N ASP A 84 2.03 18.87 -1.86
CA ASP A 84 2.25 19.95 -2.84
C ASP A 84 3.66 20.54 -2.79
N VAL A 85 4.22 20.72 -1.59
CA VAL A 85 5.54 21.34 -1.40
C VAL A 85 6.65 20.39 -1.84
N LEU A 86 6.56 19.13 -1.44
CA LEU A 86 7.56 18.11 -1.79
C LEU A 86 7.49 17.77 -3.29
N ALA A 87 6.28 17.64 -3.83
CA ALA A 87 6.05 17.45 -5.26
C ALA A 87 6.67 18.59 -6.07
N ALA A 88 6.40 19.85 -5.72
CA ALA A 88 6.98 20.99 -6.44
C ALA A 88 8.52 21.05 -6.38
N ALA A 89 9.12 20.59 -5.26
CA ALA A 89 10.56 20.67 -5.04
C ALA A 89 11.36 19.54 -5.70
N LEU A 90 10.82 18.33 -5.74
CA LEU A 90 11.55 17.11 -6.10
C LEU A 90 12.22 17.18 -7.49
N PRO A 91 11.59 17.69 -8.57
CA PRO A 91 12.25 17.82 -9.87
C PRO A 91 13.52 18.68 -9.81
N ALA A 92 13.51 19.76 -9.03
CA ALA A 92 14.69 20.61 -8.85
C ALA A 92 15.79 19.90 -8.05
N THR A 93 15.42 19.12 -7.02
CA THR A 93 16.37 18.27 -6.29
C THR A 93 17.04 17.26 -7.21
N VAL A 94 16.28 16.58 -8.08
CA VAL A 94 16.81 15.63 -9.06
C VAL A 94 17.73 16.33 -10.06
N ALA A 95 17.32 17.47 -10.63
CA ALA A 95 18.13 18.20 -11.59
C ALA A 95 19.45 18.71 -10.99
N ALA A 96 19.44 19.14 -9.72
CA ALA A 96 20.63 19.62 -9.03
C ALA A 96 21.61 18.49 -8.66
N ARG A 97 21.10 17.31 -8.27
CA ARG A 97 21.93 16.19 -7.80
C ARG A 97 22.36 15.25 -8.93
N MET A 98 21.51 15.06 -9.94
CA MET A 98 21.71 14.12 -11.05
C MET A 98 21.26 14.72 -12.38
N PRO A 99 21.91 15.82 -12.86
CA PRO A 99 21.48 16.51 -14.08
C PRO A 99 21.45 15.60 -15.32
N GLY A 100 22.40 14.67 -15.44
CA GLY A 100 22.45 13.69 -16.53
C GLY A 100 21.38 12.60 -16.49
N ARG A 101 20.51 12.59 -15.48
CA ARG A 101 19.41 11.63 -15.30
C ARG A 101 18.05 12.32 -15.14
N ALA A 102 18.00 13.66 -15.21
CA ALA A 102 16.79 14.43 -14.99
C ALA A 102 15.67 14.11 -16.01
N ASP A 103 16.03 13.78 -17.26
CA ASP A 103 15.11 13.35 -18.32
C ASP A 103 14.54 11.92 -18.12
N ARG A 104 15.12 11.18 -17.16
CA ARG A 104 14.73 9.81 -16.78
C ARG A 104 13.85 9.81 -15.53
N PHE A 105 13.57 10.98 -14.98
CA PHE A 105 12.67 11.19 -13.86
C PHE A 105 11.35 11.80 -14.34
N ALA A 106 10.25 11.32 -13.77
CA ALA A 106 8.94 11.96 -13.92
C ALA A 106 8.25 12.04 -12.56
N LEU A 107 7.48 13.09 -12.36
CA LEU A 107 6.67 13.29 -11.17
C LEU A 107 5.19 13.27 -11.53
N VAL A 108 4.42 12.52 -10.76
CA VAL A 108 2.96 12.55 -10.73
C VAL A 108 2.54 13.14 -9.39
N HIS A 109 2.07 14.38 -9.41
CA HIS A 109 1.52 15.04 -8.22
C HIS A 109 0.07 14.60 -8.02
N SER A 110 -0.12 13.56 -7.20
CA SER A 110 -1.43 12.95 -6.96
C SER A 110 -1.40 12.07 -5.71
N ASP A 111 -2.59 11.80 -5.16
CA ASP A 111 -2.76 10.67 -4.26
C ASP A 111 -2.56 9.37 -5.05
N ALA A 112 -1.62 8.51 -4.62
CA ALA A 112 -1.38 7.21 -5.24
C ALA A 112 -2.64 6.33 -5.32
N MET A 113 -3.58 6.51 -4.39
CA MET A 113 -4.89 5.83 -4.41
C MET A 113 -5.79 6.32 -5.55
N LEU A 114 -5.47 7.39 -6.26
CA LEU A 114 -6.27 7.96 -7.36
C LEU A 114 -5.57 7.82 -8.73
N VAL A 115 -4.27 7.55 -8.76
CA VAL A 115 -3.49 7.37 -10.00
C VAL A 115 -3.99 6.17 -10.80
N ARG A 116 -4.34 6.39 -12.08
CA ARG A 116 -4.78 5.34 -13.03
C ARG A 116 -3.80 5.10 -14.17
N GLU A 117 -2.92 6.06 -14.42
CA GLU A 117 -1.91 6.03 -15.48
C GLU A 117 -0.63 6.68 -14.98
N LEU A 118 0.51 6.27 -15.54
CA LEU A 118 1.82 6.82 -15.22
C LEU A 118 2.51 7.22 -16.53
N PRO A 119 3.27 8.33 -16.54
CA PRO A 119 3.98 8.77 -17.72
C PRO A 119 5.08 7.78 -18.13
N GLY A 120 5.31 7.67 -19.43
CA GLY A 120 6.37 6.83 -19.99
C GLY A 120 5.97 5.35 -20.13
N PRO A 121 6.94 4.43 -20.23
CA PRO A 121 6.66 3.01 -20.34
C PRO A 121 6.00 2.47 -19.06
N ALA A 122 5.30 1.34 -19.17
CA ALA A 122 4.66 0.70 -18.03
C ALA A 122 5.70 0.34 -16.94
N PRO A 123 5.39 0.56 -15.64
CA PRO A 123 6.33 0.26 -14.56
C PRO A 123 6.54 -1.25 -14.44
N THR A 124 7.80 -1.65 -14.27
CA THR A 124 8.19 -3.05 -14.04
C THR A 124 8.44 -3.35 -12.56
N ALA A 125 8.70 -2.32 -11.76
CA ALA A 125 8.94 -2.46 -10.32
C ALA A 125 8.31 -1.33 -9.50
N LEU A 126 7.94 -1.64 -8.25
CA LEU A 126 7.56 -0.65 -7.24
C LEU A 126 8.56 -0.68 -6.09
N VAL A 127 9.20 0.45 -5.80
CA VAL A 127 10.13 0.56 -4.67
C VAL A 127 9.78 1.81 -3.89
N ALA A 128 9.37 1.65 -2.62
CA ALA A 128 8.81 2.77 -1.87
C ALA A 128 9.07 2.68 -0.36
N ASN A 129 9.27 3.85 0.27
CA ASN A 129 9.13 4.03 1.71
C ASN A 129 7.72 4.51 2.03
N LEU A 130 6.80 3.58 2.26
CA LEU A 130 5.37 3.91 2.30
C LEU A 130 4.98 4.59 3.63
N PRO A 131 4.11 5.63 3.58
CA PRO A 131 3.56 6.24 4.78
C PRO A 131 2.79 5.23 5.62
N TYR A 132 3.06 5.21 6.92
CA TYR A 132 2.64 4.12 7.80
C TYR A 132 1.12 3.94 7.91
N ASN A 133 0.37 5.04 7.84
CA ASN A 133 -1.08 5.05 7.98
C ASN A 133 -1.83 4.53 6.74
N VAL A 134 -1.20 4.55 5.56
CA VAL A 134 -1.86 4.19 4.28
C VAL A 134 -1.09 3.16 3.46
N ALA A 135 0.00 2.61 4.00
CA ALA A 135 0.90 1.71 3.26
C ALA A 135 0.20 0.51 2.62
N VAL A 136 -0.63 -0.22 3.37
CA VAL A 136 -1.31 -1.43 2.84
C VAL A 136 -2.31 -1.08 1.74
N PRO A 137 -3.26 -0.14 1.92
CA PRO A 137 -4.14 0.30 0.83
C PRO A 137 -3.40 0.75 -0.43
N VAL A 138 -2.35 1.56 -0.27
CA VAL A 138 -1.54 2.05 -1.40
C VAL A 138 -0.87 0.89 -2.14
N LEU A 139 -0.20 -0.01 -1.42
CA LEU A 139 0.45 -1.18 -2.01
C LEU A 139 -0.53 -2.02 -2.82
N LEU A 140 -1.69 -2.37 -2.23
CA LEU A 140 -2.68 -3.22 -2.90
C LEU A 140 -3.28 -2.53 -4.12
N THR A 141 -3.51 -1.22 -4.06
CA THR A 141 -4.06 -0.43 -5.18
C THR A 141 -3.07 -0.34 -6.34
N MET A 142 -1.78 -0.12 -6.05
CA MET A 142 -0.75 -0.09 -7.09
C MET A 142 -0.60 -1.46 -7.77
N LEU A 143 -0.60 -2.54 -6.99
CA LEU A 143 -0.58 -3.91 -7.53
C LEU A 143 -1.83 -4.25 -8.34
N GLU A 144 -2.99 -3.70 -7.97
CA GLU A 144 -4.23 -3.87 -8.73
C GLU A 144 -4.18 -3.17 -10.08
N ARG A 145 -3.78 -1.89 -10.08
CA ARG A 145 -3.88 -1.01 -11.26
C ARG A 145 -2.76 -1.21 -12.26
N PHE A 146 -1.59 -1.63 -11.80
CA PHE A 146 -0.40 -1.79 -12.63
C PHE A 146 0.02 -3.27 -12.64
N PRO A 147 -0.65 -4.12 -13.45
CA PRO A 147 -0.33 -5.54 -13.55
C PRO A 147 1.08 -5.78 -14.14
N SER A 148 1.68 -4.78 -14.80
CA SER A 148 3.06 -4.82 -15.29
C SER A 148 4.12 -4.83 -14.19
N ILE A 149 3.78 -4.47 -12.95
CA ILE A 149 4.72 -4.49 -11.83
C ILE A 149 5.01 -5.94 -11.46
N GLU A 150 6.21 -6.40 -11.78
CA GLU A 150 6.68 -7.77 -11.51
C GLU A 150 7.32 -7.91 -10.13
N ARG A 151 8.04 -6.87 -9.70
CA ARG A 151 8.81 -6.85 -8.45
C ARG A 151 8.40 -5.67 -7.60
N THR A 152 8.26 -5.89 -6.31
CA THR A 152 7.95 -4.83 -5.36
C THR A 152 8.81 -4.99 -4.11
N LEU A 153 9.39 -3.87 -3.66
CA LEU A 153 10.01 -3.77 -2.34
C LEU A 153 9.46 -2.55 -1.63
N VAL A 154 8.77 -2.77 -0.51
CA VAL A 154 8.28 -1.67 0.32
C VAL A 154 8.93 -1.67 1.68
N MET A 155 9.24 -0.47 2.15
CA MET A 155 9.57 -0.21 3.54
C MET A 155 8.32 0.30 4.26
N VAL A 156 7.98 -0.34 5.37
CA VAL A 156 6.83 -0.03 6.23
C VAL A 156 7.23 -0.23 7.70
N GLN A 157 6.37 0.10 8.66
CA GLN A 157 6.63 -0.23 10.07
C GLN A 157 6.86 -1.73 10.27
N ALA A 158 7.71 -2.09 11.22
CA ALA A 158 8.07 -3.49 11.46
C ALA A 158 6.86 -4.43 11.62
N GLU A 159 5.83 -4.03 12.39
CA GLU A 159 4.61 -4.83 12.59
C GLU A 159 3.81 -5.00 11.28
N VAL A 160 3.72 -3.95 10.46
CA VAL A 160 3.02 -4.01 9.17
C VAL A 160 3.76 -4.94 8.21
N ALA A 161 5.09 -4.90 8.21
CA ALA A 161 5.91 -5.80 7.41
C ALA A 161 5.78 -7.26 7.88
N ASP A 162 5.72 -7.51 9.19
CA ASP A 162 5.46 -8.85 9.73
C ASP A 162 4.07 -9.34 9.36
N ARG A 163 3.07 -8.46 9.38
CA ARG A 163 1.70 -8.77 8.97
C ARG A 163 1.60 -9.08 7.48
N LEU A 164 2.22 -8.30 6.60
CA LEU A 164 2.21 -8.57 5.16
C LEU A 164 2.87 -9.92 4.84
N ALA A 165 3.99 -10.22 5.48
CA ALA A 165 4.77 -11.45 5.23
C ALA A 165 4.33 -12.66 6.07
N ALA A 166 3.33 -12.53 6.94
CA ALA A 166 2.84 -13.62 7.76
C ALA A 166 2.28 -14.75 6.89
N ARG A 167 2.56 -15.99 7.30
CA ARG A 167 1.96 -17.21 6.72
C ARG A 167 0.70 -17.62 7.48
N PRO A 168 -0.19 -18.46 6.90
CA PRO A 168 -1.31 -19.02 7.65
C PRO A 168 -0.86 -19.76 8.92
N GLY A 169 -1.75 -19.85 9.90
CA GLY A 169 -1.54 -20.59 11.15
C GLY A 169 -0.90 -19.80 12.29
N ASN A 170 -0.83 -18.46 12.23
CA ASN A 170 -0.33 -17.64 13.33
C ASN A 170 -1.15 -16.37 13.59
N LYS A 171 -1.00 -15.80 14.79
CA LYS A 171 -1.74 -14.62 15.26
C LYS A 171 -1.47 -13.32 14.49
N VAL A 172 -0.34 -13.23 13.79
CA VAL A 172 0.05 -12.05 13.01
C VAL A 172 -0.66 -12.07 11.65
N TYR A 173 -0.97 -13.25 11.11
CA TYR A 173 -1.70 -13.44 9.86
C TYR A 173 -3.08 -12.78 9.87
N GLY A 174 -3.42 -12.09 8.78
CA GLY A 174 -4.68 -11.36 8.67
C GLY A 174 -4.98 -10.90 7.24
N VAL A 175 -5.96 -10.00 7.13
CA VAL A 175 -6.42 -9.44 5.84
C VAL A 175 -5.27 -8.96 4.94
N PRO A 176 -4.27 -8.18 5.43
CA PRO A 176 -3.17 -7.74 4.58
C PRO A 176 -2.33 -8.91 4.04
N SER A 177 -2.12 -9.95 4.84
CA SER A 177 -1.37 -11.15 4.44
C SER A 177 -2.05 -11.84 3.27
N VAL A 178 -3.37 -12.07 3.37
CA VAL A 178 -4.16 -12.74 2.33
C VAL A 178 -4.22 -11.89 1.07
N LYS A 179 -4.60 -10.61 1.19
CA LYS A 179 -4.79 -9.71 0.05
C LYS A 179 -3.50 -9.40 -0.69
N ALA A 180 -2.35 -9.36 -0.02
CA ALA A 180 -1.06 -9.23 -0.69
C ALA A 180 -0.69 -10.53 -1.44
N ASN A 181 -0.96 -11.70 -0.84
CA ASN A 181 -0.70 -13.00 -1.47
C ASN A 181 -1.59 -13.29 -2.70
N TRP A 182 -2.73 -12.61 -2.83
CA TRP A 182 -3.54 -12.61 -4.05
C TRP A 182 -2.74 -12.17 -5.28
N TYR A 183 -1.91 -11.13 -5.13
CA TYR A 183 -1.15 -10.56 -6.24
C TYR A 183 0.24 -11.20 -6.42
N ALA A 184 0.89 -11.56 -5.31
CA ALA A 184 2.31 -11.83 -5.31
C ALA A 184 2.74 -12.79 -4.20
N ASN A 185 3.87 -13.47 -4.40
CA ASN A 185 4.56 -14.18 -3.32
C ASN A 185 5.22 -13.16 -2.39
N VAL A 186 4.80 -13.14 -1.12
CA VAL A 186 5.24 -12.14 -0.14
C VAL A 186 6.26 -12.74 0.82
N LYS A 187 7.39 -12.05 1.04
CA LYS A 187 8.41 -12.44 2.03
C LYS A 187 9.01 -11.24 2.74
N ARG A 188 9.45 -11.45 3.98
CA ARG A 188 10.29 -10.47 4.68
C ARG A 188 11.65 -10.40 3.98
N ALA A 189 12.13 -9.19 3.73
CA ALA A 189 13.39 -8.94 3.02
C ALA A 189 14.46 -8.29 3.91
N GLY A 190 14.08 -7.81 5.11
CA GLY A 190 15.03 -7.26 6.07
C GLY A 190 14.39 -6.33 7.11
N SER A 191 15.25 -5.66 7.86
CA SER A 191 14.91 -4.63 8.84
C SER A 191 15.79 -3.41 8.66
N ILE A 192 15.24 -2.24 8.99
CA ILE A 192 15.90 -0.94 8.90
C ILE A 192 15.70 -0.22 10.23
N GLY A 193 16.79 0.09 10.92
CA GLY A 193 16.74 0.76 12.22
C GLY A 193 16.26 2.20 12.11
N ARG A 194 15.51 2.69 13.10
CA ARG A 194 14.91 4.04 13.10
C ARG A 194 15.89 5.22 12.97
N ASN A 195 17.18 5.03 13.27
CA ASN A 195 18.17 6.11 13.31
C ASN A 195 18.63 6.59 11.92
N VAL A 196 18.24 5.86 10.86
CA VAL A 196 18.50 6.26 9.47
C VAL A 196 17.43 7.19 8.91
N PHE A 197 16.52 7.68 9.77
CA PHE A 197 15.43 8.57 9.40
C PHE A 197 15.51 9.90 10.13
N TRP A 198 14.99 10.94 9.48
CA TRP A 198 14.70 12.22 10.09
C TRP A 198 13.27 12.69 9.75
N PRO A 199 12.44 13.03 10.76
CA PRO A 199 12.63 12.68 12.17
C PRO A 199 12.68 11.16 12.35
N ALA A 200 13.28 10.69 13.45
CA ALA A 200 13.31 9.27 13.74
C ALA A 200 11.91 8.78 14.15
N PRO A 201 11.39 7.69 13.56
CA PRO A 201 10.12 7.10 13.98
C PRO A 201 10.24 6.41 15.35
N ASN A 202 9.09 6.17 15.97
CA ASN A 202 9.00 5.50 17.28
C ASN A 202 9.31 3.99 17.24
N VAL A 203 9.30 3.40 16.05
CA VAL A 203 9.49 1.96 15.82
C VAL A 203 10.44 1.77 14.64
N ASP A 204 11.06 0.60 14.58
CA ASP A 204 11.89 0.24 13.44
C ASP A 204 11.03 -0.09 12.21
N SER A 205 11.68 -0.09 11.05
CA SER A 205 11.04 -0.40 9.77
C SER A 205 11.39 -1.80 9.29
N GLY A 206 10.51 -2.37 8.49
CA GLY A 206 10.67 -3.65 7.83
C GLY A 206 10.63 -3.51 6.32
N LEU A 207 11.48 -4.28 5.64
CA LEU A 207 11.42 -4.46 4.20
C LEU A 207 10.59 -5.69 3.86
N VAL A 208 9.64 -5.54 2.95
CA VAL A 208 8.82 -6.62 2.41
C VAL A 208 9.02 -6.70 0.91
N SER A 209 9.43 -7.87 0.43
CA SER A 209 9.54 -8.18 -0.99
C SER A 209 8.28 -8.91 -1.44
N LEU A 210 7.72 -8.45 -2.56
CA LEU A 210 6.61 -9.10 -3.25
C LEU A 210 7.06 -9.37 -4.69
N VAL A 211 6.97 -10.63 -5.12
CA VAL A 211 7.20 -11.03 -6.51
C VAL A 211 5.88 -11.46 -7.09
N ARG A 212 5.41 -10.75 -8.13
CA ARG A 212 4.13 -11.04 -8.76
C ARG A 212 4.06 -12.51 -9.18
N ARG A 213 2.89 -13.12 -8.99
CA ARG A 213 2.66 -14.48 -9.44
C ARG A 213 2.69 -14.51 -10.98
N THR A 214 3.46 -15.44 -11.54
CA THR A 214 3.45 -15.71 -12.98
C THR A 214 2.13 -16.30 -13.42
N GLU A 215 1.55 -17.17 -12.58
CA GLU A 215 0.21 -17.73 -12.76
C GLU A 215 -0.71 -17.12 -11.69
N PRO A 216 -1.72 -16.33 -12.09
CA PRO A 216 -2.75 -15.85 -11.17
C PRO A 216 -3.44 -17.01 -10.44
N ILE A 217 -4.08 -16.72 -9.30
CA ILE A 217 -4.88 -17.74 -8.59
C ILE A 217 -5.99 -18.22 -9.52
N ALA A 218 -5.99 -19.53 -9.79
CA ALA A 218 -7.02 -20.16 -10.60
C ALA A 218 -8.35 -20.13 -9.81
N THR A 219 -9.28 -19.31 -10.26
CA THR A 219 -10.63 -19.22 -9.70
C THR A 219 -11.61 -18.62 -10.70
N SER A 220 -12.88 -18.96 -10.55
CA SER A 220 -14.02 -18.35 -11.25
C SER A 220 -14.59 -17.11 -10.53
N ALA A 221 -14.27 -16.92 -9.25
CA ALA A 221 -14.68 -15.75 -8.48
C ALA A 221 -13.80 -14.53 -8.81
N ASP A 222 -14.40 -13.35 -8.89
CA ASP A 222 -13.62 -12.15 -9.07
C ASP A 222 -12.91 -11.71 -7.78
N ARG A 223 -11.92 -10.82 -7.93
CA ARG A 223 -11.14 -10.31 -6.80
C ARG A 223 -12.02 -9.72 -5.69
N THR A 224 -13.08 -9.01 -6.05
CA THR A 224 -13.95 -8.32 -5.09
C THR A 224 -14.76 -9.33 -4.28
N GLU A 225 -15.19 -10.42 -4.90
CA GLU A 225 -15.87 -11.53 -4.24
C GLU A 225 -14.94 -12.25 -3.25
N VAL A 226 -13.71 -12.58 -3.67
CA VAL A 226 -12.71 -13.18 -2.79
C VAL A 226 -12.40 -12.27 -1.61
N PHE A 227 -12.20 -10.97 -1.86
CA PHE A 227 -11.87 -10.01 -0.81
C PHE A 227 -13.02 -9.83 0.18
N ALA A 228 -14.27 -9.93 -0.26
CA ALA A 228 -15.44 -9.90 0.62
C ALA A 228 -15.46 -11.10 1.58
N VAL A 229 -15.10 -12.31 1.14
CA VAL A 229 -14.96 -13.48 2.01
C VAL A 229 -13.85 -13.26 3.04
N VAL A 230 -12.69 -12.77 2.59
CA VAL A 230 -11.54 -12.48 3.46
C VAL A 230 -11.92 -11.48 4.55
N ASP A 231 -12.54 -10.36 4.17
CA ASP A 231 -12.93 -9.33 5.12
C ASP A 231 -13.97 -9.87 6.13
N ALA A 232 -14.95 -10.65 5.68
CA ALA A 232 -15.94 -11.29 6.55
C ALA A 232 -15.29 -12.30 7.52
N ALA A 233 -14.36 -13.13 7.06
CA ALA A 233 -13.67 -14.13 7.88
C ALA A 233 -12.84 -13.49 9.02
N PHE A 234 -12.22 -12.34 8.76
CA PHE A 234 -11.38 -11.64 9.74
C PHE A 234 -12.13 -10.60 10.59
N ALA A 235 -13.38 -10.26 10.27
CA ALA A 235 -14.20 -9.36 11.08
C ALA A 235 -14.38 -9.87 12.53
N GLN A 236 -14.36 -11.19 12.73
CA GLN A 236 -14.51 -11.83 14.05
C GLN A 236 -13.45 -12.91 14.27
N ARG A 237 -12.17 -12.50 14.36
CA ARG A 237 -10.98 -13.38 14.40
C ARG A 237 -11.02 -14.59 15.35
N ARG A 238 -11.78 -14.53 16.44
CA ARG A 238 -11.89 -15.61 17.44
C ARG A 238 -12.94 -16.68 17.08
N LYS A 239 -13.81 -16.41 16.12
CA LYS A 239 -14.89 -17.33 15.71
C LYS A 239 -14.42 -18.29 14.62
N THR A 240 -15.08 -19.44 14.54
CA THR A 240 -14.94 -20.35 13.39
C THR A 240 -15.51 -19.72 12.12
N LEU A 241 -15.07 -20.19 10.96
CA LEU A 241 -15.52 -19.68 9.66
C LEU A 241 -17.02 -19.77 9.49
N ARG A 242 -17.66 -20.86 9.94
CA ARG A 242 -19.14 -20.99 9.93
C ARG A 242 -19.84 -19.80 10.57
N ALA A 243 -19.33 -19.34 11.71
CA ALA A 243 -19.92 -18.23 12.45
C ALA A 243 -19.48 -16.86 11.91
N ALA A 244 -18.23 -16.72 11.45
CA ALA A 244 -17.72 -15.47 10.89
C ALA A 244 -18.36 -15.15 9.53
N LEU A 245 -18.60 -16.16 8.69
CA LEU A 245 -19.15 -16.01 7.34
C LEU A 245 -20.68 -16.06 7.29
N ALA A 246 -21.36 -16.21 8.43
CA ALA A 246 -22.82 -16.31 8.47
C ALA A 246 -23.51 -15.10 7.83
N GLY A 247 -23.00 -13.88 8.05
CA GLY A 247 -23.54 -12.67 7.41
C GLY A 247 -23.24 -12.59 5.91
N TRP A 248 -22.06 -13.05 5.49
CA TRP A 248 -21.65 -13.07 4.08
C TRP A 248 -22.46 -14.08 3.26
N ALA A 249 -22.73 -15.26 3.82
CA ALA A 249 -23.52 -16.32 3.19
C ALA A 249 -25.03 -16.19 3.42
N GLY A 250 -25.49 -15.22 4.21
CA GLY A 250 -26.88 -15.03 4.61
C GLY A 250 -27.34 -15.87 5.82
N SER A 251 -26.67 -16.97 6.14
CA SER A 251 -26.87 -17.71 7.39
C SER A 251 -25.67 -18.61 7.73
N ALA A 252 -25.59 -19.10 8.98
CA ALA A 252 -24.55 -20.05 9.38
C ALA A 252 -24.63 -21.42 8.65
N PRO A 253 -25.82 -22.02 8.43
CA PRO A 253 -25.94 -23.23 7.60
C PRO A 253 -25.52 -23.00 6.14
N ALA A 254 -25.84 -21.83 5.57
CA ALA A 254 -25.42 -21.50 4.21
C ALA A 254 -23.89 -21.31 4.11
N ALA A 255 -23.27 -20.69 5.12
CA ALA A 255 -21.81 -20.60 5.23
C ALA A 255 -21.15 -21.99 5.33
N GLU A 256 -21.74 -22.89 6.12
CA GLU A 256 -21.28 -24.28 6.25
C GLU A 256 -21.34 -25.04 4.93
N ALA A 257 -22.44 -24.91 4.17
CA ALA A 257 -22.57 -25.52 2.85
C ALA A 257 -21.48 -25.02 1.88
N ALA A 258 -21.22 -23.71 1.85
CA ALA A 258 -20.16 -23.12 1.02
C ALA A 258 -18.76 -23.61 1.43
N LEU A 259 -18.48 -23.68 2.73
CA LEU A 259 -17.21 -24.16 3.27
C LEU A 259 -16.96 -25.63 2.90
N VAL A 260 -17.97 -26.49 3.08
CA VAL A 260 -17.87 -27.92 2.73
C VAL A 260 -17.69 -28.12 1.23
N ALA A 261 -18.40 -27.37 0.39
CA ALA A 261 -18.24 -27.41 -1.07
C ALA A 261 -16.82 -27.00 -1.49
N ALA A 262 -16.24 -26.00 -0.82
CA ALA A 262 -14.84 -25.58 -1.01
C ALA A 262 -13.80 -26.55 -0.41
N GLY A 263 -14.21 -27.65 0.22
CA GLY A 263 -13.30 -28.59 0.89
C GLY A 263 -12.73 -28.08 2.22
N ILE A 264 -13.33 -27.05 2.83
CA ILE A 264 -12.85 -26.40 4.04
C ILE A 264 -13.69 -26.80 5.25
N SER A 265 -13.02 -27.10 6.38
CA SER A 265 -13.71 -27.39 7.64
C SER A 265 -14.51 -26.17 8.13
N PRO A 266 -15.81 -26.33 8.47
CA PRO A 266 -16.61 -25.27 9.07
C PRO A 266 -16.08 -24.77 10.43
N GLN A 267 -15.25 -25.58 11.09
CA GLN A 267 -14.62 -25.30 12.37
C GLN A 267 -13.26 -24.60 12.23
N ALA A 268 -12.70 -24.52 11.01
CA ALA A 268 -11.49 -23.74 10.75
C ALA A 268 -11.71 -22.26 11.09
N ARG A 269 -10.61 -21.51 11.21
CA ARG A 269 -10.62 -20.06 11.45
C ARG A 269 -9.95 -19.37 10.29
N GLY A 270 -10.32 -18.11 10.01
CA GLY A 270 -9.74 -17.37 8.88
C GLY A 270 -8.20 -17.32 8.92
N GLU A 271 -7.60 -17.34 10.10
CA GLU A 271 -6.14 -17.31 10.25
C GLU A 271 -5.40 -18.58 9.80
N SER A 272 -6.10 -19.69 9.56
CA SER A 272 -5.49 -20.94 9.09
C SER A 272 -5.54 -21.12 7.57
N LEU A 273 -6.24 -20.25 6.83
CA LEU A 273 -6.49 -20.42 5.40
C LEU A 273 -5.45 -19.72 4.52
N THR A 274 -5.17 -20.29 3.35
CA THR A 274 -4.46 -19.64 2.25
C THR A 274 -5.41 -18.78 1.40
N VAL A 275 -4.84 -17.97 0.50
CA VAL A 275 -5.64 -17.14 -0.42
C VAL A 275 -6.38 -17.98 -1.47
N GLU A 276 -5.82 -19.12 -1.88
CA GLU A 276 -6.47 -20.09 -2.76
C GLU A 276 -7.70 -20.72 -2.09
N GLU A 277 -7.61 -21.06 -0.81
CA GLU A 277 -8.75 -21.58 -0.05
C GLU A 277 -9.85 -20.53 0.12
N PHE A 278 -9.47 -19.25 0.32
CA PHE A 278 -10.45 -18.16 0.29
C PHE A 278 -11.11 -17.98 -1.08
N ALA A 279 -10.35 -18.16 -2.16
CA ALA A 279 -10.89 -18.10 -3.51
C ALA A 279 -11.90 -19.23 -3.74
N ALA A 280 -11.56 -20.46 -3.36
CA ALA A 280 -12.48 -21.61 -3.44
C ALA A 280 -13.78 -21.37 -2.66
N ILE A 281 -13.73 -20.77 -1.47
CA ILE A 281 -14.95 -20.42 -0.71
C ILE A 281 -15.81 -19.41 -1.47
N ALA A 282 -15.20 -18.43 -2.13
CA ALA A 282 -15.92 -17.40 -2.87
C ALA A 282 -16.73 -17.97 -4.05
N GLU A 283 -16.21 -19.00 -4.73
CA GLU A 283 -16.92 -19.70 -5.83
C GLU A 283 -18.22 -20.38 -5.38
N HIS A 284 -18.32 -20.70 -4.09
CA HIS A 284 -19.47 -21.37 -3.50
C HIS A 284 -20.40 -20.42 -2.73
N LYS A 285 -20.35 -19.11 -3.04
CA LYS A 285 -21.30 -18.15 -2.46
C LYS A 285 -22.74 -18.56 -2.78
N PRO A 286 -23.62 -18.71 -1.75
CA PRO A 286 -25.01 -19.09 -1.99
C PRO A 286 -25.76 -18.05 -2.85
N SER A 287 -26.48 -18.54 -3.88
CA SER A 287 -27.34 -17.70 -4.72
C SER A 287 -28.45 -17.06 -3.87
N GLY A 288 -28.54 -15.73 -3.88
CA GLY A 288 -29.53 -14.97 -3.09
C GLY A 288 -28.97 -14.23 -1.86
N ALA A 289 -27.69 -14.38 -1.53
CA ALA A 289 -27.05 -13.60 -0.47
C ALA A 289 -26.69 -12.17 -0.93
N THR A 290 -27.64 -11.22 -0.82
CA THR A 290 -27.38 -9.79 -1.02
C THR A 290 -26.79 -9.17 0.25
N GLY A 291 -25.47 -9.19 0.40
CA GLY A 291 -24.77 -8.48 1.47
C GLY A 291 -24.36 -7.08 1.03
N ASN A 292 -25.10 -6.05 1.46
CA ASN A 292 -24.67 -4.65 1.37
C ASN A 292 -23.52 -4.41 2.36
N PRO A 293 -22.48 -3.60 2.04
CA PRO A 293 -21.46 -3.22 3.03
C PRO A 293 -22.08 -2.40 4.17
N PRO A 294 -21.54 -2.44 5.40
CA PRO A 294 -22.05 -1.65 6.50
C PRO A 294 -21.75 -0.17 6.24
N SER A 295 -22.77 0.59 5.82
CA SER A 295 -22.72 2.05 5.77
C SER A 295 -22.82 2.62 7.19
N GLY A 296 -21.66 2.83 7.82
CA GLY A 296 -21.53 3.67 9.01
C GLY A 296 -21.14 5.09 8.62
N ALA A 297 -22.10 5.90 8.17
CA ALA A 297 -21.95 7.35 8.09
C ALA A 297 -23.31 7.99 8.38
N THR A 298 -23.52 8.31 9.65
CA THR A 298 -24.65 9.12 10.11
C THR A 298 -24.52 10.52 9.54
N THR A 299 -25.21 10.81 8.42
CA THR A 299 -25.44 12.18 7.99
C THR A 299 -26.51 12.79 8.88
N ASN A 300 -26.07 13.58 9.87
CA ASN A 300 -26.91 14.56 10.54
C ASN A 300 -27.48 15.52 9.49
N ARG A 301 -28.79 15.46 9.24
CA ARG A 301 -29.55 16.57 8.64
C ARG A 301 -30.09 17.42 9.78
N PRO A 302 -29.87 18.75 9.81
CA PRO A 302 -30.59 19.62 10.71
C PRO A 302 -32.01 19.83 10.18
N SER A 303 -32.97 19.69 11.07
CA SER A 303 -34.37 20.06 10.88
C SER A 303 -34.50 21.59 10.77
N GLY A 304 -34.68 22.12 9.56
CA GLY A 304 -35.42 23.38 9.37
C GLY A 304 -36.90 23.06 9.58
N GLY A 305 -37.63 23.70 10.49
CA GLY A 305 -37.82 25.14 10.54
C GLY A 305 -39.11 25.46 9.78
N THR A 306 -40.25 25.13 10.38
CA THR A 306 -41.58 25.45 9.86
C THR A 306 -41.77 26.97 9.92
N GLY A 307 -41.65 27.62 8.77
CA GLY A 307 -42.06 29.00 8.56
C GLY A 307 -43.58 29.09 8.65
N ASN A 308 -44.05 29.96 9.54
CA ASN A 308 -45.45 30.33 9.72
C ASN A 308 -45.76 31.47 8.74
N GLU A 309 -46.61 31.25 7.76
CA GLU A 309 -47.20 32.31 6.93
C GLU A 309 -48.35 32.97 7.71
N PRO A 310 -48.47 34.32 7.71
CA PRO A 310 -49.69 34.96 8.18
C PRO A 310 -50.69 35.08 7.03
N SER A 311 -51.85 34.45 7.21
CA SER A 311 -53.05 34.71 6.41
C SER A 311 -53.57 36.12 6.69
N GLY A 312 -53.60 36.97 5.66
CA GLY A 312 -54.35 38.22 5.66
C GLY A 312 -55.75 38.03 5.08
N SER A 313 -56.77 38.48 5.84
CA SER A 313 -58.10 38.96 5.43
C SER A 313 -58.93 39.02 6.73
N GLY A 314 -59.33 40.17 7.26
CA GLY A 314 -60.32 41.09 6.71
C GLY A 314 -61.05 41.78 7.88
N GLU A 315 -61.41 43.05 7.66
CA GLU A 315 -62.15 44.00 8.52
C GLU A 315 -61.45 44.62 9.74
#